data_AF-A0A9D1VI52-F1
#
_entry.id   AF-A0A9D1VI52-F1
#
_cell.length_a   1.000
_cell.length_b   1.000
_cell.length_c   1.000
_cell.angle_alpha   90.00
_cell.angle_beta   90.00
_cell.angle_gamma   90.00
#
_symmetry.space_group_name_H-M   'P 1'
#
loop_
_entity.id
_entity.type
_entity.pdbx_description
1 polymer ?
#
loop_
_entity_poly.entity_id
_entity_poly.type
_entity_poly.pdbx_seq_one_letter_code
_entity_poly.pdbx_strand_id
1 'polypeptide(L)' 'MSQFFRRRSGINSGLTFAFSNGQPEGFNNRIKLIKRIAFGYRNFTTFKTRIYLIINHQIIVK' A
#
# COMPACT_ATOMS: atom_id res chain seq x y z
N MET A 1 -5.34 -26.59 9.35
CA MET A 1 -5.03 -27.11 7.99
C MET A 1 -5.92 -26.54 6.86
N SER A 2 -7.18 -26.13 7.10
CA SER A 2 -8.09 -25.73 5.98
C SER A 2 -7.79 -24.39 5.29
N GLN A 3 -7.10 -23.45 5.96
CA GLN A 3 -6.86 -22.10 5.44
C GLN A 3 -5.90 -22.08 4.23
N PHE A 4 -4.93 -22.99 4.22
CA PHE A 4 -3.92 -23.07 3.16
C PHE A 4 -4.56 -23.55 1.85
N PHE A 5 -5.37 -24.61 1.92
CA PHE A 5 -6.14 -25.10 0.77
C PHE A 5 -7.13 -24.05 0.25
N ARG A 6 -7.70 -23.21 1.13
CA ARG A 6 -8.62 -22.13 0.72
C ARG A 6 -7.94 -21.04 -0.13
N ARG A 7 -6.64 -20.78 0.07
CA ARG A 7 -5.89 -19.75 -0.67
C ARG A 7 -5.05 -20.30 -1.81
N ARG A 8 -5.24 -21.57 -2.19
CA ARG A 8 -4.44 -22.29 -3.20
C ARG A 8 -4.38 -21.57 -4.56
N SER A 9 -5.48 -20.95 -5.00
CA SER A 9 -5.54 -20.19 -6.25
C SER A 9 -4.61 -18.97 -6.23
N GLY A 10 -4.64 -18.19 -5.14
CA GLY A 10 -3.77 -17.02 -4.98
C GLY A 10 -2.28 -17.38 -4.86
N ILE A 11 -1.98 -18.53 -4.24
CA ILE A 11 -0.60 -19.05 -4.15
C ILE A 11 -0.09 -19.44 -5.54
N ASN A 12 -0.89 -20.18 -6.32
CA ASN A 12 -0.51 -20.55 -7.69
C ASN A 12 -0.29 -19.30 -8.55
N SER A 13 -1.20 -18.32 -8.51
CA SER A 13 -1.03 -17.07 -9.27
C SER A 13 0.23 -16.28 -8.84
N GLY A 14 0.55 -16.26 -7.55
CA GLY A 14 1.76 -15.60 -7.05
C GLY A 14 3.07 -16.26 -7.47
N LEU A 15 3.03 -17.55 -7.84
CA LEU A 15 4.18 -18.31 -8.32
C LEU A 15 4.31 -18.30 -9.86
N THR A 16 3.20 -18.11 -10.59
CA THR A 16 3.20 -18.16 -12.06
C THR A 16 3.38 -16.80 -12.73
N PHE A 17 2.93 -15.71 -12.11
CA PHE A 17 3.01 -14.37 -12.70
C PHE A 17 4.22 -13.58 -12.20
N ALA A 18 4.90 -12.87 -13.11
CA ALA A 18 6.01 -11.99 -12.78
C ALA A 18 5.57 -10.67 -12.08
N PHE A 19 4.30 -10.31 -12.20
CA PHE A 19 3.73 -9.14 -11.54
C PHE A 19 3.25 -9.49 -10.14
N SER A 20 3.80 -8.81 -9.14
CA SER A 20 3.38 -8.96 -7.74
C SER A 20 2.49 -7.80 -7.31
N ASN A 21 1.51 -8.09 -6.45
CA ASN A 21 0.74 -7.07 -5.76
C ASN A 21 1.53 -6.39 -4.62
N GLY A 22 2.77 -6.78 -4.36
CA GLY A 22 3.53 -6.34 -3.19
C GLY A 22 3.82 -4.82 -3.18
N GLN A 23 4.23 -4.26 -4.32
CA GLN A 23 4.48 -2.82 -4.43
C GLN A 23 3.21 -1.96 -4.24
N PRO A 24 2.08 -2.22 -4.94
CA PRO A 24 0.84 -1.48 -4.70
C PRO A 24 0.25 -1.73 -3.30
N GLU A 25 0.38 -2.91 -2.71
CA GLU A 25 -0.01 -3.16 -1.31
C GLU A 25 0.83 -2.33 -0.33
N GLY A 26 2.14 -2.21 -0.57
CA GLY A 26 3.03 -1.36 0.22
C GLY A 26 2.60 0.11 0.19
N PHE A 27 2.23 0.64 -0.98
CA PHE A 27 1.67 1.99 -1.10
C PHE A 27 0.33 2.13 -0.36
N ASN A 28 -0.58 1.17 -0.52
CA ASN A 28 -1.88 1.19 0.15
C ASN A 28 -1.75 1.18 1.67
N ASN A 29 -0.81 0.42 2.23
CA ASN A 29 -0.56 0.38 3.67
C ASN A 29 0.01 1.71 4.19
N ARG A 30 0.95 2.33 3.46
CA ARG A 30 1.47 3.66 3.81
C ARG A 30 0.38 4.73 3.79
N ILE A 31 -0.46 4.74 2.76
CA ILE A 31 -1.59 5.68 2.68
C ILE A 31 -2.54 5.45 3.87
N LYS A 32 -2.85 4.20 4.23
CA LYS A 32 -3.67 3.90 5.42
C LYS A 32 -3.03 4.41 6.72
N LEU A 33 -1.71 4.28 6.88
CA LEU A 33 -0.99 4.84 8.03
C LEU A 33 -1.10 6.38 8.07
N ILE A 34 -0.86 7.04 6.94
CA ILE A 34 -0.96 8.50 6.82
C ILE A 34 -2.39 8.95 7.13
N LYS A 35 -3.42 8.21 6.67
CA LYS A 35 -4.83 8.46 7.02
C LYS A 35 -5.09 8.37 8.53
N ARG A 36 -4.45 7.44 9.24
CA ARG A 36 -4.62 7.27 10.69
C ARG A 36 -4.01 8.40 11.51
N ILE A 37 -2.90 8.99 11.06
CA ILE A 37 -2.29 10.15 11.75
C ILE A 37 -2.90 11.48 11.30
N ALA A 38 -3.73 11.45 10.26
CA ALA A 38 -4.34 12.61 9.60
C ALA A 38 -5.66 13.08 10.24
N PHE A 39 -6.01 12.62 11.45
CA PHE A 39 -7.17 13.17 12.16
C PHE A 39 -6.95 14.66 12.43
N GLY A 40 -7.74 15.51 11.75
CA GLY A 40 -7.65 16.97 11.87
C GLY A 40 -7.42 17.74 10.56
N TYR A 41 -7.16 17.08 9.42
CA TYR A 41 -7.13 17.79 8.14
C TYR A 41 -8.54 18.22 7.73
N ARG A 42 -8.79 19.54 7.73
CA ARG A 42 -10.03 20.15 7.23
C ARG A 42 -10.21 20.03 5.71
N ASN A 43 -9.12 19.87 4.96
CA ASN A 43 -9.14 19.83 3.50
C ASN A 43 -8.44 18.57 2.95
N PHE A 44 -9.12 17.84 2.06
CA PHE A 44 -8.59 16.68 1.36
C PHE A 44 -7.38 17.02 0.47
N THR A 45 -7.31 18.24 -0.05
CA THR A 45 -6.15 18.73 -0.84
C THR A 45 -4.88 18.75 0.01
N THR A 46 -4.97 19.17 1.27
CA THR A 46 -3.83 19.15 2.20
C THR A 46 -3.39 17.72 2.49
N PHE A 47 -4.35 16.81 2.64
CA PHE A 47 -4.08 15.38 2.82
C PHE A 47 -3.36 14.75 1.61
N LYS A 48 -3.83 15.03 0.38
CA LYS A 48 -3.16 14.59 -0.86
C LYS A 48 -1.73 15.12 -0.98
N THR A 49 -1.54 16.41 -0.67
CA THR A 49 -0.22 17.05 -0.70
C THR A 49 0.74 16.38 0.28
N ARG A 50 0.27 16.05 1.49
CA ARG A 50 1.05 15.31 2.51
C ARG A 50 1.47 13.93 2.02
N ILE A 51 0.56 13.18 1.38
CA ILE A 51 0.88 11.88 0.78
C ILE A 51 1.98 12.03 -0.27
N TYR A 52 1.84 13.01 -1.18
CA TYR A 52 2.79 13.22 -2.26
C TYR A 52 4.18 13.57 -1.73
N LEU A 53 4.28 14.43 -0.71
CA LEU A 53 5.55 14.78 -0.09
C LEU A 53 6.22 13.57 0.58
N ILE A 54 5.48 12.80 1.37
CA ILE A 54 6.03 11.63 2.10
C ILE A 54 6.46 10.53 1.14
N ILE A 55 5.67 10.27 0.09
CA ILE A 55 5.99 9.22 -0.88
C ILE A 55 7.15 9.64 -1.78
N ASN A 56 7.16 10.87 -2.34
CA ASN A 56 8.24 11.31 -3.24
C ASN A 56 9.56 11.55 -2.50
N HIS A 57 9.53 12.03 -1.25
CA HIS A 57 10.74 12.15 -0.44
C HIS A 57 11.44 10.79 -0.27
N GLN A 58 10.69 9.69 -0.17
CA GLN A 58 11.29 8.36 -0.11
C GLN A 58 11.84 7.84 -1.44
N ILE A 59 11.41 8.40 -2.57
CA ILE A 59 11.97 8.06 -3.89
C ILE A 59 13.33 8.73 -4.08
N ILE A 60 13.49 9.95 -3.57
CA ILE A 60 14.73 10.75 -3.71
C ILE A 60 15.84 10.27 -2.76
N VAL A 61 15.47 9.75 -1.59
CA VAL A 61 16.42 9.29 -0.55
C VAL A 61 16.83 7.81 -0.74
N LYS A 62 16.26 7.12 -1.74
CA LYS A 62 16.65 5.78 -2.16
C LYS A 62 17.55 5.84 -3.38
#